data_AF-A0A2N2LNY3-F1
#
_entry.id   AF-A0A2N2LNY3-F1
#
_cell.length_a   1.000
_cell.length_b   1.000
_cell.length_c   1.000
_cell.angle_alpha   90.00
_cell.angle_beta   90.00
_cell.angle_gamma   90.00
#
_symmetry.space_group_name_H-M   'P 1'
#
loop_
_entity.id
_entity.type
_entity.pdbx_description
1 polymer ?
#
loop_
_entity_poly.entity_id
_entity_poly.type
_entity_poly.pdbx_seq_one_letter_code
_entity_poly.pdbx_strand_id
1 'polypeptide(L)' 'LLAEEDAEQKQIDLNIPDSGIDLNAELEKIEKRAIQKVLQKTNGSKTKAAELLHVTFDSLRYRIEKLGVE' A
#
# COMPACT_ATOMS: atom_id res chain seq x y z
N LEU A 1 -24.07 9.84 -9.26
CA LEU A 1 -23.97 11.01 -8.36
C LEU A 1 -23.96 10.53 -6.93
N LEU A 2 -22.80 10.09 -6.46
CA LEU A 2 -22.43 10.11 -5.04
C LEU A 2 -20.98 10.56 -5.05
N ALA A 3 -20.75 11.71 -4.43
CA ALA A 3 -19.50 12.44 -4.41
C ALA A 3 -18.42 11.62 -3.70
N GLU A 4 -17.29 11.42 -4.36
CA GLU A 4 -15.99 11.32 -3.69
C GLU A 4 -15.20 12.59 -4.06
N GLU A 5 -15.81 13.74 -3.78
CA GLU A 5 -15.08 14.99 -3.64
C GLU A 5 -14.46 15.01 -2.23
N ASP A 6 -13.25 15.55 -2.13
CA ASP A 6 -12.39 15.65 -0.94
C ASP A 6 -11.50 14.42 -0.63
N ALA A 7 -10.76 13.96 -1.64
CA ALA A 7 -9.41 13.47 -1.36
C ALA A 7 -8.54 14.69 -1.02
N GLU A 8 -8.60 15.16 0.24
CA GLU A 8 -7.57 16.05 0.79
C GLU A 8 -6.22 15.48 0.37
N GLN A 9 -5.44 16.23 -0.42
CA GLN A 9 -4.04 15.89 -0.61
C GLN A 9 -3.37 16.01 0.75
N LYS A 10 -3.37 14.91 1.51
CA LYS A 10 -2.54 14.76 2.70
C LYS A 10 -1.12 14.90 2.21
N GLN A 11 -0.55 16.08 2.43
CA GLN A 11 0.85 16.34 2.21
C GLN A 11 1.62 15.27 2.98
N ILE A 12 2.37 14.42 2.27
CA ILE A 12 3.25 13.46 2.91
C ILE A 12 4.37 14.31 3.52
N ASP A 13 4.29 14.53 4.83
CA ASP A 13 5.35 15.21 5.57
C ASP A 13 6.54 14.24 5.68
N LEU A 14 7.48 14.36 4.73
CA LEU A 14 8.70 13.58 4.67
C LEU A 14 9.77 14.29 5.48
N ASN A 15 9.87 13.95 6.76
CA ASN A 15 11.00 14.37 7.59
C ASN A 15 12.25 13.57 7.20
N ILE A 16 13.15 14.19 6.45
CA ILE A 16 14.43 13.62 6.04
C ILE A 16 15.53 14.28 6.87
N PRO A 17 16.18 13.56 7.81
CA PRO A 17 17.29 14.12 8.58
C PRO A 17 18.52 14.28 7.68
N ASP A 18 19.49 15.10 8.13
CA ASP A 18 20.77 15.30 7.41
C ASP A 18 21.56 13.99 7.24
N SER A 19 21.32 12.98 8.09
CA SER A 19 21.90 11.63 7.96
C SER A 19 21.28 10.80 6.83
N GLY A 20 20.21 11.28 6.18
CA GLY A 20 19.44 10.55 5.19
C GLY A 20 18.49 9.51 5.78
N ILE A 21 17.78 8.82 4.89
CA ILE A 21 16.88 7.70 5.19
C ILE A 21 17.17 6.51 4.27
N ASP A 22 16.79 5.32 4.70
CA ASP A 22 16.66 4.18 3.78
C ASP A 22 15.29 4.23 3.09
N LEU A 23 15.29 4.80 1.88
CA LEU A 23 14.07 4.96 1.10
C LEU A 23 13.39 3.62 0.79
N ASN A 24 14.17 2.56 0.54
CA ASN A 24 13.61 1.25 0.22
C ASN A 24 12.86 0.69 1.42
N ALA A 25 13.43 0.79 2.62
CA ALA A 25 12.78 0.34 3.84
C ALA A 25 11.48 1.13 4.15
N GLU A 26 11.47 2.44 3.92
CA GLU A 26 10.26 3.25 4.11
C GLU A 26 9.16 2.93 3.09
N LEU A 27 9.52 2.73 1.81
CA LEU A 27 8.57 2.31 0.78
C LEU A 27 7.98 0.93 1.07
N GLU A 28 8.78 -0.02 1.56
CA GLU A 28 8.28 -1.35 1.95
C GLU A 28 7.27 -1.27 3.11
N LYS A 29 7.47 -0.36 4.09
CA LYS A 29 6.48 -0.13 5.16
C LYS A 29 5.17 0.42 4.61
N ILE A 30 5.23 1.36 3.68
CA ILE A 30 4.04 1.94 3.04
C ILE A 30 3.31 0.87 2.23
N GLU A 31 4.04 0.11 1.41
CA GLU A 31 3.51 -0.98 0.60
C GLU A 31 2.83 -2.05 1.47
N LYS A 32 3.49 -2.48 2.55
CA LYS A 32 2.94 -3.43 3.52
C LYS A 32 1.60 -2.97 4.09
N ARG A 33 1.52 -1.72 4.56
CA ARG A 33 0.28 -1.15 5.12
C ARG A 33 -0.83 -1.06 4.08
N ALA A 34 -0.50 -0.67 2.85
CA ALA A 34 -1.47 -0.60 1.75
C ALA A 34 -2.07 -1.97 1.45
N ILE A 35 -1.23 -3.00 1.30
CA ILE A 35 -1.67 -4.38 1.04
C ILE A 35 -2.54 -4.89 2.19
N GLN A 36 -2.11 -4.72 3.45
CA GLN A 36 -2.90 -5.14 4.63
C GLN A 36 -4.28 -4.48 4.67
N LYS A 37 -4.34 -3.16 4.46
CA LYS A 37 -5.60 -2.41 4.49
C LYS A 37 -6.55 -2.86 3.39
N VAL A 38 -6.04 -3.12 2.20
CA VAL A 38 -6.87 -3.59 1.08
C VAL A 38 -7.32 -5.03 1.30
N LEU A 39 -6.45 -5.93 1.78
CA LEU A 39 -6.86 -7.29 2.13
C LEU A 39 -7.98 -7.30 3.19
N GLN A 40 -7.89 -6.44 4.20
CA GLN A 40 -8.99 -6.26 5.17
C GLN A 40 -10.27 -5.77 4.47
N LYS A 41 -10.18 -4.74 3.60
CA LYS A 41 -11.32 -4.21 2.84
C LYS A 41 -11.97 -5.27 1.93
N THR A 42 -11.20 -6.24 1.43
CA THR A 42 -11.69 -7.30 0.53
C THR A 42 -11.98 -8.62 1.24
N ASN A 43 -11.98 -8.66 2.57
CA ASN A 43 -12.15 -9.88 3.38
C ASN A 43 -11.18 -11.00 2.97
N GLY A 44 -9.91 -10.65 2.73
CA GLY A 44 -8.84 -11.57 2.35
C GLY A 44 -8.81 -11.96 0.87
N SER A 45 -9.73 -11.45 0.04
CA SER A 45 -9.72 -11.74 -1.39
C SER A 45 -8.52 -11.08 -2.08
N LYS A 46 -7.50 -11.88 -2.39
CA LYS A 46 -6.27 -11.46 -3.07
C LYS A 46 -6.54 -10.95 -4.50
N THR A 47 -7.48 -11.54 -5.23
CA THR A 47 -7.87 -11.08 -6.57
C THR A 47 -8.45 -9.67 -6.54
N LYS A 48 -9.45 -9.44 -5.67
CA LYS A 48 -10.03 -8.10 -5.48
C LYS A 48 -9.02 -7.09 -4.95
N ALA A 49 -8.08 -7.55 -4.11
CA ALA A 49 -7.03 -6.68 -3.61
C ALA A 49 -6.07 -6.23 -4.71
N ALA A 50 -5.71 -7.12 -5.63
CA ALA A 50 -4.87 -6.80 -6.78
C ALA A 50 -5.57 -5.79 -7.71
N GLU A 51 -6.88 -5.99 -7.94
CA GLU A 51 -7.72 -5.05 -8.69
C GLU A 51 -7.76 -3.66 -8.04
N LEU A 52 -8.03 -3.58 -6.73
CA LEU A 52 -8.10 -2.30 -6.00
C LEU A 52 -6.75 -1.59 -5.89
N LEU A 53 -5.65 -2.33 -5.88
CA LEU A 53 -4.29 -1.78 -5.88
C LEU A 53 -3.76 -1.50 -7.29
N HIS A 54 -4.52 -1.84 -8.34
CA HIS A 54 -4.12 -1.72 -9.75
C HIS A 54 -2.79 -2.41 -10.07
N VAL A 55 -2.61 -3.62 -9.56
CA VAL A 55 -1.43 -4.46 -9.80
C VAL A 55 -1.85 -5.81 -10.32
N THR A 56 -0.94 -6.52 -11.00
CA THR A 56 -1.22 -7.91 -11.39
C THR A 56 -1.32 -8.80 -10.14
N PHE A 57 -2.11 -9.87 -10.24
CA PHE A 57 -2.28 -10.83 -9.15
C PHE A 57 -0.95 -11.45 -8.72
N ASP A 58 -0.09 -11.81 -9.68
CA ASP A 58 1.23 -12.39 -9.40
C ASP A 58 2.15 -11.42 -8.67
N SER A 59 2.13 -10.14 -9.07
CA SER A 59 2.89 -9.10 -8.40
C SER A 59 2.42 -8.89 -6.96
N LEU A 60 1.11 -8.90 -6.71
CA LEU A 60 0.57 -8.84 -5.36
C LEU A 60 1.02 -10.04 -4.52
N ARG A 61 0.93 -11.26 -5.07
CA ARG A 61 1.32 -12.48 -4.36
C ARG A 61 2.80 -12.44 -3.94
N TYR A 62 3.68 -12.03 -4.85
CA TYR A 62 5.10 -11.87 -4.55
C TYR A 62 5.33 -10.85 -3.42
N ARG A 63 4.65 -9.69 -3.46
CA ARG A 63 4.76 -8.66 -2.41
C ARG A 63 4.27 -9.15 -1.05
N ILE A 64 3.15 -9.88 -1.02
CA ILE A 64 2.59 -10.49 0.19
C ILE A 64 3.62 -11.42 0.85
N GLU A 65 4.25 -12.28 0.06
CA GLU A 65 5.29 -13.20 0.52
C GLU A 65 6.55 -12.44 0.98
N LYS A 66 7.07 -11.52 0.15
CA LYS A 66 8.27 -10.73 0.44
C LYS A 66 8.10 -9.91 1.73
N LEU A 67 6.94 -9.30 1.94
CA LEU A 67 6.68 -8.39 3.06
C LEU A 67 6.15 -9.09 4.31
N GLY A 68 5.93 -10.41 4.26
CA GLY A 68 5.33 -11.18 5.35
C GLY A 68 3.97 -10.62 5.76
N VAL A 69 3.07 -10.50 4.79
CA VAL A 69 1.67 -10.11 5.01
C VAL A 69 0.81 -11.36 4.96
N GLU A 70 0.17 -11.73 6.05
CA GLU A 70 -0.81 -12.83 6.12
C GLU A 70 -2.14 -12.32 6.69
#